data_AF-A0A9P9PU65-F1
#
_entry.id   AF-A0A9P9PU65-F1
#
_cell.length_a   1.000
_cell.length_b   1.000
_cell.length_c   1.000
_cell.angle_alpha   90.00
_cell.angle_beta   90.00
_cell.angle_gamma   90.00
#
_symmetry.space_group_name_H-M   'P 1'
#
loop_
_entity.id
_entity.type
_entity.pdbx_description
1 polymer ?
#
loop_
_entity_poly.entity_id
_entity_poly.type
_entity_poly.pdbx_seq_one_letter_code
_entity_poly.pdbx_strand_id
1 'polypeptide(L)'
;MANTDLIIPIVVAGIGLLGTVISLLLSWRNERRAQGMEKELEAYKGELNRDLEAYKGELNKDLETFKSTLDKDLETFKSELEHMQTVSNLTEKYSQPLLVAAYDLQQRLYDLVEYPISRQHLSTPEGLDDLKIFTCYLLAQYLAYTYILRTKTGYLSFSKDLKLKQMRNMMYMIDEELDRRRDATGRNVGVWPAARILISERMIIRENEMNDALDGGFGVEVKGYGQFYKEWAKEFREPMGYFCEWIDLMLEGRVYRKPNNDAPMRCLQHLLVDLVGFLDHDRAYITQGPEKLKCNKSSVDCDCAGNECEGIDNLLKALKGRQDSRWNDAGIWSCNGLQKSRKTSRYDSTSDEQIDLQTVKNMTHTVNLT
;
A
#
# COMPACT_ATOMS: atom_id res chain seq x y z
N MET A 1 -23.49 29.55 128.95
CA MET A 1 -22.65 30.27 127.97
C MET A 1 -21.91 29.22 127.18
N ALA A 2 -22.38 28.95 125.96
CA ALA A 2 -21.88 27.86 125.12
C ALA A 2 -20.71 28.35 124.27
N ASN A 3 -19.59 27.63 124.31
CA ASN A 3 -18.36 27.93 123.57
C ASN A 3 -18.57 27.78 122.06
N THR A 4 -18.78 28.92 121.39
CA THR A 4 -18.85 29.05 119.93
C THR A 4 -17.48 29.10 119.23
N ASP A 5 -16.37 29.14 119.99
CA ASP A 5 -15.02 29.33 119.43
C ASP A 5 -14.34 28.06 118.88
N LEU A 6 -14.93 26.87 119.09
CA LEU A 6 -14.37 25.58 118.62
C LEU A 6 -15.06 24.99 117.38
N ILE A 7 -16.26 25.46 117.04
CA ILE A 7 -17.04 24.94 115.90
C ILE A 7 -16.51 25.50 114.57
N ILE A 8 -16.07 26.76 114.56
CA ILE A 8 -15.60 27.45 113.36
C ILE A 8 -14.33 26.80 112.76
N PRO A 9 -13.28 26.46 113.54
CA PRO A 9 -12.06 25.84 112.98
C PRO A 9 -12.29 24.44 112.40
N ILE A 10 -13.18 23.64 113.01
CA ILE A 10 -13.47 22.27 112.56
C ILE A 10 -14.26 22.29 111.25
N VAL A 11 -15.22 23.21 111.11
CA VAL A 11 -15.97 23.39 109.85
C VAL A 11 -15.04 23.92 108.75
N VAL A 12 -14.12 24.84 109.05
CA VAL A 12 -13.14 25.36 108.09
C VAL A 12 -12.14 24.27 107.67
N ALA A 13 -11.65 23.44 108.60
CA ALA A 13 -10.79 22.30 108.29
C ALA A 13 -11.51 21.22 107.46
N GLY A 14 -12.79 20.95 107.77
CA GLY A 14 -13.64 20.03 107.02
C GLY A 14 -13.89 20.49 105.58
N ILE A 15 -14.14 21.79 105.36
CA ILE A 15 -14.29 22.38 104.01
C ILE A 15 -12.96 22.34 103.25
N GLY A 16 -11.81 22.55 103.92
CA GLY A 16 -10.49 22.41 103.31
C GLY A 16 -10.15 20.97 102.89
N LEU A 17 -10.52 19.98 103.70
CA LEU A 17 -10.37 18.55 103.36
C LEU A 17 -11.32 18.12 102.23
N LEU A 18 -12.56 18.61 102.22
CA LEU A 18 -13.49 18.37 101.11
C LEU A 18 -12.99 19.02 99.81
N GLY A 19 -12.45 20.24 99.88
CA GLY A 19 -11.85 20.93 98.75
C GLY A 19 -10.65 20.19 98.15
N THR A 20 -9.79 19.62 98.99
CA THR A 20 -8.62 18.83 98.53
C THR A 20 -9.01 17.48 97.92
N VAL A 21 -9.99 16.77 98.50
CA VAL A 21 -10.52 15.51 97.93
C VAL A 21 -11.25 15.76 96.60
N ILE A 22 -12.06 16.82 96.51
CA ILE A 22 -12.72 17.22 95.26
C ILE A 22 -11.68 17.63 94.20
N SER A 23 -10.63 18.35 94.59
CA SER A 23 -9.53 18.74 93.69
C SER A 23 -8.76 17.51 93.16
N LEU A 24 -8.47 16.52 94.00
CA LEU A 24 -7.86 15.25 93.60
C LEU A 24 -8.75 14.44 92.65
N LEU A 25 -10.05 14.35 92.93
CA LEU A 25 -11.01 13.66 92.05
C LEU A 25 -11.17 14.36 90.70
N LEU A 26 -11.21 15.70 90.68
CA LEU A 26 -11.24 16.48 89.44
C LEU A 26 -9.94 16.35 88.66
N SER A 27 -8.79 16.36 89.35
CA SER A 27 -7.47 16.14 88.76
C SER A 27 -7.40 14.76 88.11
N TRP A 28 -7.78 13.71 88.83
CA TRP A 28 -7.80 12.33 88.31
C TRP A 28 -8.80 12.14 87.16
N ARG A 29 -9.96 12.79 87.22
CA ARG A 29 -10.94 12.78 86.13
C ARG A 29 -10.40 13.51 84.90
N ASN A 30 -9.70 14.62 85.08
CA ASN A 30 -9.04 15.35 83.99
C ASN A 30 -7.89 14.55 83.41
N GLU A 31 -7.11 13.85 84.23
CA GLU A 31 -6.01 12.99 83.79
C GLU A 31 -6.52 11.78 82.99
N ARG A 32 -7.61 11.12 83.44
CA ARG A 32 -8.28 10.08 82.65
C ARG A 32 -8.83 10.60 81.32
N ARG A 33 -9.39 11.81 81.29
CA ARG A 33 -9.85 12.44 80.04
C ARG A 33 -8.69 12.80 79.12
N ALA A 34 -7.59 13.29 79.67
CA ALA A 34 -6.38 13.59 78.92
C ALA A 34 -5.79 12.32 78.29
N GLN A 35 -5.68 11.23 79.06
CA GLN A 35 -5.25 9.91 78.54
C GLN A 35 -6.18 9.36 77.46
N GLY A 36 -7.50 9.58 77.59
CA GLY A 36 -8.48 9.20 76.58
C GLY A 36 -8.29 9.98 75.27
N MET A 37 -8.19 11.31 75.36
CA MET A 37 -7.96 12.17 74.20
C MET A 37 -6.61 11.91 73.54
N GLU A 38 -5.57 11.59 74.32
CA GLU A 38 -4.25 11.24 73.78
C GLU A 38 -4.29 9.93 72.97
N LYS A 39 -4.99 8.90 73.47
CA LYS A 39 -5.22 7.65 72.72
C LYS A 39 -6.02 7.87 71.44
N GLU A 40 -7.07 8.68 71.48
CA GLU A 40 -7.86 9.02 70.29
C GLU A 40 -7.01 9.79 69.27
N LEU A 41 -6.18 10.73 69.73
CA LEU A 41 -5.26 11.49 68.88
C LEU A 41 -4.19 10.58 68.25
N GLU A 42 -3.63 9.63 69.00
CA GLU A 42 -2.68 8.65 68.48
C GLU A 42 -3.33 7.72 67.46
N ALA A 43 -4.54 7.23 67.73
CA ALA A 43 -5.31 6.40 66.79
C ALA A 43 -5.58 7.17 65.49
N TYR A 44 -6.05 8.41 65.60
CA TYR A 44 -6.31 9.28 64.45
C TYR A 44 -5.05 9.58 63.64
N LYS A 45 -3.92 9.90 64.30
CA LYS A 45 -2.63 10.06 63.62
C LYS A 45 -2.19 8.78 62.90
N GLY A 46 -2.40 7.63 63.53
CA GLY A 46 -2.07 6.33 62.95
C GLY A 46 -2.95 5.93 61.76
N GLU A 47 -4.21 6.37 61.73
CA GLU A 47 -5.12 6.22 60.59
C GLU A 47 -4.72 7.16 59.45
N LEU A 48 -4.53 8.45 59.74
CA LEU A 48 -4.09 9.45 58.76
C LEU A 48 -2.76 9.05 58.09
N ASN A 49 -1.81 8.50 58.86
CA ASN A 49 -0.54 8.05 58.30
C ASN A 49 -0.70 6.82 57.40
N ARG A 50 -1.64 5.91 57.71
CA ARG A 50 -1.96 4.77 56.86
C ARG A 50 -2.60 5.20 55.56
N ASP A 51 -3.55 6.13 55.61
CA ASP A 51 -4.21 6.67 54.41
C ASP A 51 -3.22 7.41 53.52
N LEU A 52 -2.29 8.17 54.14
CA LEU A 52 -1.26 8.90 53.42
C LEU A 52 -0.27 7.96 52.72
N GLU A 53 0.14 6.87 53.38
CA GLU A 53 0.99 5.84 52.75
C GLU A 53 0.25 5.04 51.68
N ALA A 54 -1.04 4.73 51.88
CA ALA A 54 -1.87 4.09 50.85
C ALA A 54 -2.00 4.98 49.61
N TYR A 55 -2.29 6.27 49.79
CA TYR A 55 -2.39 7.25 48.71
C TYR A 55 -1.07 7.42 47.96
N LYS A 56 0.07 7.51 48.67
CA LYS A 56 1.40 7.52 48.02
C LYS A 56 1.66 6.25 47.23
N GLY A 57 1.26 5.09 47.76
CA GLY A 57 1.40 3.81 47.08
C GLY A 57 0.59 3.74 45.78
N GLU A 58 -0.66 4.20 45.82
CA GLU A 58 -1.53 4.29 44.64
C GLU A 58 -0.98 5.26 43.60
N LEU A 59 -0.57 6.46 44.03
CA LEU A 59 0.03 7.46 43.14
C LEU A 59 1.31 6.94 42.47
N ASN A 60 2.17 6.24 43.20
CA ASN A 60 3.39 5.64 42.64
C ASN A 60 3.06 4.54 41.63
N LYS A 61 2.06 3.70 41.92
CA LYS A 61 1.59 2.66 40.99
C LYS A 61 1.03 3.26 39.71
N ASP A 62 0.21 4.30 39.81
CA ASP A 62 -0.34 5.00 38.66
C ASP A 62 0.76 5.67 37.83
N LEU A 63 1.74 6.29 38.49
CA LEU A 63 2.91 6.87 37.83
C LEU A 63 3.76 5.82 37.09
N GLU A 64 3.97 4.65 37.68
CA GLU A 64 4.67 3.53 37.03
C GLU A 64 3.90 2.99 35.83
N THR A 65 2.59 2.79 35.95
CA THR A 65 1.76 2.31 34.84
C THR A 65 1.72 3.31 33.68
N PHE A 66 1.57 4.60 33.99
CA PHE A 66 1.62 5.67 33.00
C PHE A 66 2.97 5.72 32.29
N LYS A 67 4.09 5.68 33.04
CA LYS A 67 5.44 5.65 32.45
C LYS A 67 5.62 4.43 31.53
N SER A 68 5.21 3.25 31.97
CA SER A 68 5.32 2.03 31.16
C SER A 68 4.49 2.06 29.87
N THR A 69 3.35 2.75 29.90
CA THR A 69 2.48 2.92 28.73
C THR A 69 3.13 3.90 27.75
N LEU A 70 3.66 5.01 28.25
CA LEU A 70 4.34 6.01 27.44
C LEU A 70 5.62 5.45 26.80
N ASP A 71 6.38 4.62 27.52
CA ASP A 71 7.56 3.95 26.97
C ASP A 71 7.19 2.99 25.83
N LYS A 72 6.07 2.26 25.96
CA LYS A 72 5.55 1.38 24.89
C LYS A 72 5.09 2.16 23.68
N ASP A 73 4.33 3.24 23.89
CA ASP A 73 3.83 4.09 22.80
C ASP A 73 4.97 4.80 22.07
N LEU A 74 6.04 5.16 22.79
CA LEU A 74 7.23 5.75 22.19
C LEU A 74 8.00 4.72 21.34
N GLU A 75 8.10 3.47 21.79
CA GLU A 75 8.77 2.41 21.04
C GLU A 75 7.99 2.02 19.77
N THR A 76 6.66 1.92 19.85
CA THR A 76 5.82 1.69 18.67
C THR A 76 5.93 2.83 17.68
N PHE A 77 5.90 4.08 18.15
CA PHE A 77 6.05 5.26 17.29
C PHE A 77 7.43 5.31 16.60
N LYS A 78 8.51 4.97 17.31
CA LYS A 78 9.86 4.87 16.71
C LYS A 78 9.90 3.81 15.61
N SER A 79 9.39 2.62 15.88
CA SER A 79 9.35 1.52 14.91
C SER A 79 8.54 1.90 13.66
N GLU A 80 7.41 2.60 13.83
CA GLU A 80 6.62 3.11 12.70
C GLU A 80 7.39 4.14 11.87
N LEU A 81 8.10 5.08 12.50
CA LEU A 81 8.93 6.06 11.79
C LEU A 81 10.09 5.42 11.02
N GLU A 82 10.80 4.47 11.64
CA GLU A 82 11.89 3.73 10.98
C GLU A 82 11.38 2.94 9.78
N HIS A 83 10.21 2.31 9.92
CA HIS A 83 9.56 1.62 8.81
C HIS A 83 9.18 2.58 7.67
N MET A 84 8.56 3.72 8.00
CA MET A 84 8.20 4.74 7.01
C MET A 84 9.43 5.29 6.27
N GLN A 85 10.51 5.56 6.99
CA GLN A 85 11.76 6.03 6.40
C GLN A 85 12.37 4.97 5.49
N THR A 86 12.35 3.70 5.91
CA THR A 86 12.81 2.58 5.09
C THR A 86 12.02 2.45 3.79
N VAL A 87 10.68 2.51 3.86
CA VAL A 87 9.81 2.47 2.67
C VAL A 87 10.05 3.66 1.75
N SER A 88 10.23 4.86 2.30
CA SER A 88 10.54 6.07 1.52
C SER A 88 11.85 5.92 0.77
N ASN A 89 12.91 5.50 1.47
CA ASN A 89 14.23 5.30 0.88
C ASN A 89 14.22 4.22 -0.21
N LEU A 90 13.53 3.10 0.02
CA LEU A 90 13.37 2.05 -0.98
C LEU A 90 12.57 2.54 -2.19
N THR A 91 11.52 3.33 -1.96
CA THR A 91 10.71 3.88 -3.05
C THR A 91 11.54 4.81 -3.93
N GLU A 92 12.29 5.74 -3.33
CA GLU A 92 13.18 6.64 -4.06
C GLU A 92 14.30 5.88 -4.79
N LYS A 93 14.80 4.81 -4.19
CA LYS A 93 15.84 3.96 -4.78
C LYS A 93 15.36 3.22 -6.03
N TYR A 94 14.15 2.67 -6.02
CA TYR A 94 13.60 1.90 -7.15
C TYR A 94 12.74 2.75 -8.12
N SER A 95 12.40 3.99 -7.76
CA SER A 95 11.67 4.90 -8.66
C SER A 95 12.49 5.28 -9.88
N GLN A 96 13.81 5.45 -9.73
CA GLN A 96 14.69 5.87 -10.83
C GLN A 96 14.83 4.80 -11.93
N PRO A 97 15.15 3.53 -11.62
CA PRO A 97 15.15 2.48 -12.65
C PRO A 97 13.77 2.27 -13.29
N LEU A 98 12.69 2.38 -12.51
CA LEU A 98 11.32 2.33 -13.03
C LEU A 98 11.03 3.48 -13.98
N LEU A 99 11.46 4.70 -13.66
CA LEU A 99 11.33 5.88 -14.50
C LEU A 99 11.99 5.66 -15.86
N VAL A 100 13.24 5.19 -15.87
CA VAL A 100 13.98 4.90 -17.12
C VAL A 100 13.27 3.84 -17.94
N ALA A 101 12.89 2.71 -17.32
CA ALA A 101 12.20 1.64 -18.04
C ALA A 101 10.83 2.08 -18.59
N ALA A 102 10.08 2.89 -17.84
CA ALA A 102 8.81 3.46 -18.31
C ALA A 102 9.03 4.47 -19.45
N TYR A 103 10.09 5.28 -19.37
CA TYR A 103 10.47 6.25 -20.40
C TYR A 103 10.85 5.55 -21.73
N ASP A 104 11.70 4.52 -21.65
CA ASP A 104 12.13 3.77 -22.84
C ASP A 104 10.96 3.04 -23.50
N LEU A 105 10.10 2.41 -22.69
CA LEU A 105 8.91 1.72 -23.19
C LEU A 105 7.92 2.71 -23.83
N GLN A 106 7.61 3.85 -23.18
CA GLN A 106 6.68 4.82 -23.76
C GLN A 106 7.22 5.40 -25.06
N GLN A 107 8.53 5.67 -25.14
CA GLN A 107 9.16 6.20 -26.35
C GLN A 107 9.07 5.18 -27.48
N ARG A 108 9.36 3.91 -27.19
CA ARG A 108 9.21 2.84 -28.17
C ARG A 108 7.79 2.71 -28.67
N LEU A 109 6.79 2.78 -27.78
CA LEU A 109 5.39 2.72 -28.18
C LEU A 109 5.00 3.92 -29.04
N TYR A 110 5.45 5.13 -28.69
CA TYR A 110 5.26 6.34 -29.49
C TYR A 110 5.81 6.13 -30.91
N ASP A 111 7.05 5.64 -31.02
CA ASP A 111 7.69 5.41 -32.31
C ASP A 111 6.92 4.38 -33.16
N LEU A 112 6.40 3.32 -32.52
CA LEU A 112 5.60 2.30 -33.19
C LEU A 112 4.26 2.82 -33.70
N VAL A 113 3.60 3.75 -32.99
CA VAL A 113 2.24 4.22 -33.32
C VAL A 113 2.20 5.52 -34.11
N GLU A 114 3.20 6.40 -33.98
CA GLU A 114 3.26 7.69 -34.70
C GLU A 114 4.16 7.65 -35.94
N TYR A 115 5.32 6.99 -35.87
CA TYR A 115 6.25 7.00 -36.99
C TYR A 115 6.00 5.86 -37.98
N PRO A 116 6.24 6.10 -39.29
CA PRO A 116 6.18 5.04 -40.29
C PRO A 116 7.35 4.07 -40.08
N ILE A 117 7.04 2.79 -39.92
CA ILE A 117 8.07 1.75 -39.83
C ILE A 117 8.66 1.54 -41.23
N SER A 118 9.99 1.51 -41.33
CA SER A 118 10.67 1.31 -42.61
C SER A 118 10.23 0.01 -43.29
N ARG A 119 9.81 0.10 -44.55
CA ARG A 119 9.43 -1.07 -45.35
C ARG A 119 10.55 -2.11 -45.43
N GLN A 120 11.80 -1.66 -45.51
CA GLN A 120 12.96 -2.54 -45.57
C GLN A 120 13.08 -3.39 -44.32
N HIS A 121 12.80 -2.81 -43.15
CA HIS A 121 12.84 -3.50 -41.86
C HIS A 121 11.72 -4.55 -41.75
N LEU A 122 10.50 -4.24 -42.22
CA LEU A 122 9.37 -5.19 -42.22
C LEU A 122 9.45 -6.26 -43.34
N SER A 123 10.32 -6.09 -44.33
CA SER A 123 10.45 -7.04 -45.44
C SER A 123 11.28 -8.28 -45.06
N THR A 124 12.02 -8.21 -43.95
CA THR A 124 12.87 -9.28 -43.44
C THR A 124 12.27 -9.87 -42.17
N PRO A 125 12.25 -11.21 -41.99
CA PRO A 125 11.79 -11.82 -40.75
C PRO A 125 12.59 -11.34 -39.54
N GLU A 126 13.89 -11.06 -39.72
CA GLU A 126 14.77 -10.54 -38.66
C GLU A 126 14.33 -9.16 -38.18
N GLY A 127 13.89 -8.27 -39.07
CA GLY A 127 13.41 -6.95 -38.68
C GLY A 127 12.05 -6.99 -38.00
N LEU A 128 11.17 -7.93 -38.37
CA LEU A 128 9.92 -8.15 -37.64
C LEU A 128 10.19 -8.73 -36.24
N ASP A 129 11.10 -9.69 -36.13
CA ASP A 129 11.51 -10.28 -34.86
C ASP A 129 12.21 -9.26 -33.97
N ASP A 130 13.11 -8.43 -34.52
CA ASP A 130 13.75 -7.35 -33.78
C ASP A 130 12.70 -6.37 -33.24
N LEU A 131 11.72 -5.99 -34.07
CA LEU A 131 10.64 -5.12 -33.65
C LEU A 131 9.85 -5.71 -32.48
N LYS A 132 9.51 -7.00 -32.54
CA LYS A 132 8.75 -7.69 -31.49
C LYS A 132 9.57 -7.92 -30.23
N ILE A 133 10.72 -8.56 -30.36
CA ILE A 133 11.55 -9.01 -29.26
C ILE A 133 12.09 -7.80 -28.49
N PHE A 134 12.54 -6.75 -29.18
CA PHE A 134 13.04 -5.55 -28.52
C PHE A 134 11.92 -4.81 -27.77
N THR A 135 10.73 -4.70 -28.35
CA THR A 135 9.59 -4.07 -27.66
C THR A 135 9.14 -4.92 -26.46
N CYS A 136 9.14 -6.24 -26.58
CA CYS A 136 8.86 -7.16 -25.47
C CYS A 136 9.94 -7.06 -24.37
N TYR A 137 11.20 -6.87 -24.73
CA TYR A 137 12.29 -6.65 -23.77
C TYR A 137 12.04 -5.41 -22.92
N LEU A 138 11.70 -4.27 -23.54
CA LEU A 138 11.39 -3.04 -22.80
C LEU A 138 10.18 -3.21 -21.88
N LEU A 139 9.14 -3.92 -22.35
CA LEU A 139 8.01 -4.28 -21.50
C LEU A 139 8.45 -5.17 -20.33
N ALA A 140 9.28 -6.18 -20.59
CA ALA A 140 9.79 -7.08 -19.55
C ALA A 140 10.61 -6.32 -18.49
N GLN A 141 11.42 -5.37 -18.91
CA GLN A 141 12.22 -4.51 -18.04
C GLN A 141 11.33 -3.64 -17.16
N TYR A 142 10.31 -2.99 -17.74
CA TYR A 142 9.30 -2.23 -16.98
C TYR A 142 8.56 -3.12 -15.96
N LEU A 143 8.13 -4.32 -16.37
CA LEU A 143 7.45 -5.28 -15.49
C LEU A 143 8.37 -5.75 -14.35
N ALA A 144 9.64 -6.00 -14.63
CA ALA A 144 10.63 -6.39 -13.63
C ALA A 144 10.81 -5.30 -12.56
N TYR A 145 11.06 -4.05 -12.95
CA TYR A 145 11.21 -2.96 -11.96
C TYR A 145 9.92 -2.67 -11.21
N THR A 146 8.78 -2.78 -11.88
CA THR A 146 7.46 -2.73 -11.25
C THR A 146 7.34 -3.81 -10.17
N TYR A 147 7.70 -5.05 -10.46
CA TYR A 147 7.68 -6.18 -9.53
C TYR A 147 8.69 -6.02 -8.39
N ILE A 148 9.90 -5.54 -8.65
CA ILE A 148 10.92 -5.27 -7.62
C ILE A 148 10.41 -4.21 -6.65
N LEU A 149 9.93 -3.07 -7.16
CA LEU A 149 9.37 -2.01 -6.33
C LEU A 149 8.24 -2.54 -5.46
N ARG A 150 7.33 -3.32 -6.05
CA ARG A 150 6.19 -3.96 -5.39
C ARG A 150 6.62 -4.91 -4.26
N THR A 151 7.56 -5.81 -4.52
CA THR A 151 8.00 -6.80 -3.53
C THR A 151 8.86 -6.19 -2.43
N LYS A 152 9.76 -5.27 -2.77
CA LYS A 152 10.69 -4.65 -1.81
C LYS A 152 10.05 -3.61 -0.91
N THR A 153 9.05 -2.86 -1.40
CA THR A 153 8.33 -1.86 -0.58
C THR A 153 7.17 -2.46 0.23
N GLY A 154 6.97 -3.78 0.22
CA GLY A 154 5.75 -4.38 0.76
C GLY A 154 4.50 -3.83 0.05
N TYR A 155 4.66 -3.45 -1.22
CA TYR A 155 3.63 -3.00 -2.15
C TYR A 155 2.83 -1.79 -1.65
N LEU A 156 3.49 -0.67 -1.31
CA LEU A 156 2.77 0.59 -1.01
C LEU A 156 1.68 0.36 0.07
N SER A 157 2.07 -0.36 1.11
CA SER A 157 1.32 -0.85 2.26
C SER A 157 0.45 0.22 2.90
N PHE A 158 -0.87 0.20 2.66
CA PHE A 158 -1.88 1.09 3.28
C PHE A 158 -1.43 2.53 3.56
N SER A 159 -0.49 3.05 2.76
CA SER A 159 0.25 4.22 3.19
C SER A 159 -0.69 5.40 3.12
N LYS A 160 -0.67 6.21 4.18
CA LYS A 160 -1.41 7.47 4.21
C LYS A 160 -0.78 8.51 3.29
N ASP A 161 0.42 8.24 2.77
CA ASP A 161 1.09 9.12 1.82
C ASP A 161 0.32 9.17 0.49
N LEU A 162 -0.13 10.38 0.16
CA LEU A 162 -0.85 10.68 -1.08
C LEU A 162 0.03 10.44 -2.31
N LYS A 163 1.34 10.68 -2.25
CA LYS A 163 2.28 10.47 -3.36
C LYS A 163 2.36 8.98 -3.70
N LEU A 164 2.62 8.14 -2.70
CA LEU A 164 2.65 6.68 -2.86
C LEU A 164 1.31 6.12 -3.36
N LYS A 165 0.19 6.65 -2.86
CA LYS A 165 -1.16 6.29 -3.32
C LYS A 165 -1.39 6.64 -4.79
N GLN A 166 -0.95 7.83 -5.23
CA GLN A 166 -1.05 8.25 -6.63
C GLN A 166 -0.20 7.38 -7.55
N MET A 167 1.07 7.12 -7.18
CA MET A 167 1.95 6.21 -7.92
C MET A 167 1.32 4.83 -8.09
N ARG A 168 0.79 4.27 -6.99
CA ARG A 168 0.09 2.97 -7.01
C ARG A 168 -1.08 2.98 -7.99
N ASN A 169 -1.89 4.03 -7.97
CA ASN A 169 -3.05 4.15 -8.85
C ASN A 169 -2.65 4.20 -10.33
N MET A 170 -1.57 4.92 -10.68
CA MET A 170 -1.04 4.95 -12.05
C MET A 170 -0.54 3.56 -12.48
N MET A 171 0.23 2.88 -11.62
CA MET A 171 0.70 1.52 -11.88
C MET A 171 -0.47 0.53 -12.04
N TYR A 172 -1.54 0.67 -11.26
CA TYR A 172 -2.75 -0.13 -11.42
C TYR A 172 -3.49 0.17 -12.71
N MET A 173 -3.52 1.42 -13.17
CA MET A 173 -4.12 1.73 -14.47
C MET A 173 -3.35 1.09 -15.62
N ILE A 174 -2.02 1.09 -15.55
CA ILE A 174 -1.17 0.39 -16.51
C ILE A 174 -1.44 -1.12 -16.46
N ASP A 175 -1.53 -1.70 -15.26
CA ASP A 175 -1.88 -3.13 -15.12
C ASP A 175 -3.25 -3.46 -15.71
N GLU A 176 -4.26 -2.61 -15.47
CA GLU A 176 -5.59 -2.78 -16.04
C GLU A 176 -5.59 -2.65 -17.57
N GLU A 177 -4.75 -1.78 -18.13
CA GLU A 177 -4.62 -1.66 -19.59
C GLU A 177 -3.92 -2.89 -20.18
N LEU A 178 -2.92 -3.42 -19.50
CA LEU A 178 -2.29 -4.68 -19.90
C LEU A 178 -3.24 -5.88 -19.77
N ASP A 179 -4.16 -5.87 -18.80
CA ASP A 179 -5.19 -6.90 -18.61
C ASP A 179 -6.31 -6.80 -19.66
N ARG A 180 -6.67 -5.58 -20.06
CA ARG A 180 -7.80 -5.30 -20.96
C ARG A 180 -7.31 -4.89 -22.33
N ARG A 181 -7.50 -5.76 -23.30
CA ARG A 181 -7.45 -5.32 -24.69
C ARG A 181 -8.70 -4.51 -25.00
N ARG A 182 -8.52 -3.21 -25.24
CA ARG A 182 -9.55 -2.35 -25.85
C ARG A 182 -9.55 -2.57 -27.36
N ASP A 183 -10.13 -3.66 -27.82
CA ASP A 183 -10.53 -3.74 -29.23
C ASP A 183 -11.93 -3.18 -29.44
N ALA A 184 -12.29 -2.87 -30.69
CA ALA A 184 -13.62 -2.36 -31.02
C ALA A 184 -14.76 -3.35 -30.70
N THR A 185 -14.42 -4.61 -30.39
CA THR A 185 -15.35 -5.69 -30.06
C THR A 185 -15.40 -5.99 -28.55
N GLY A 186 -14.64 -5.28 -27.71
CA GLY A 186 -14.58 -5.50 -26.26
C GLY A 186 -13.96 -6.82 -25.83
N ARG A 187 -13.14 -7.49 -26.65
CA ARG A 187 -12.55 -8.79 -26.29
C ARG A 187 -11.34 -8.60 -25.39
N ASN A 188 -11.40 -9.16 -24.17
CA ASN A 188 -10.29 -9.19 -23.22
C ASN A 188 -9.20 -10.20 -23.65
N VAL A 189 -8.22 -9.73 -24.42
CA VAL A 189 -7.00 -10.50 -24.76
C VAL A 189 -5.78 -9.72 -24.28
N GLY A 190 -5.63 -9.64 -22.96
CA GLY A 190 -4.51 -8.98 -22.28
C GLY A 190 -3.40 -9.92 -21.83
N VAL A 191 -2.30 -9.35 -21.36
CA VAL A 191 -1.21 -10.10 -20.72
C VAL A 191 -1.65 -10.49 -19.32
N TRP A 192 -2.01 -11.76 -19.13
CA TRP A 192 -2.51 -12.27 -17.85
C TRP A 192 -1.57 -11.94 -16.68
N PRO A 193 -2.10 -11.63 -15.48
CA PRO A 193 -1.29 -11.29 -14.31
C PRO A 193 -0.18 -12.31 -14.00
N ALA A 194 -0.47 -13.61 -14.13
CA ALA A 194 0.50 -14.67 -13.91
C ALA A 194 1.67 -14.63 -14.92
N ALA A 195 1.38 -14.34 -16.19
CA ALA A 195 2.40 -14.20 -17.22
C ALA A 195 3.33 -13.00 -16.91
N ARG A 196 2.78 -11.87 -16.46
CA ARG A 196 3.57 -10.70 -16.05
C ARG A 196 4.50 -11.00 -14.87
N ILE A 197 4.00 -11.70 -13.85
CA ILE A 197 4.83 -12.12 -12.70
C ILE A 197 5.94 -13.06 -13.18
N LEU A 198 5.60 -14.06 -14.00
CA LEU A 198 6.57 -15.01 -14.54
C LEU A 198 7.66 -14.32 -15.37
N ILE A 199 7.29 -13.37 -16.23
CA ILE A 199 8.22 -12.52 -16.98
C ILE A 199 9.13 -11.75 -16.01
N SER A 200 8.55 -11.13 -14.99
CA SER A 200 9.29 -10.30 -14.02
C SER A 200 10.32 -11.13 -13.26
N GLU A 201 9.91 -12.30 -12.76
CA GLU A 201 10.79 -13.23 -12.04
C GLU A 201 11.90 -13.77 -12.94
N ARG A 202 11.59 -14.04 -14.21
CA ARG A 202 12.58 -14.46 -15.22
C ARG A 202 13.53 -13.34 -15.60
N MET A 203 13.10 -12.08 -15.56
CA MET A 203 13.95 -10.92 -15.84
C MET A 203 14.91 -10.60 -14.70
N ILE A 204 14.61 -11.04 -13.48
CA ILE A 204 15.44 -10.81 -12.30
C ILE A 204 16.54 -11.88 -12.24
N ILE A 205 17.79 -11.43 -12.26
CA ILE A 205 18.95 -12.28 -11.97
C ILE A 205 18.97 -12.44 -10.45
N ARG A 206 18.64 -13.65 -9.96
CA ARG A 206 18.70 -13.94 -8.53
C ARG A 206 20.16 -13.87 -8.09
N GLU A 207 20.51 -12.88 -7.27
CA GLU A 207 21.89 -12.66 -6.84
C GLU A 207 22.32 -13.62 -5.72
N ASN A 208 23.63 -13.92 -5.75
CA ASN A 208 24.39 -14.48 -4.64
C ASN A 208 24.56 -13.41 -3.53
N GLU A 209 24.55 -13.83 -2.27
CA GLU A 209 24.65 -13.00 -1.05
C GLU A 209 25.82 -11.99 -1.02
N MET A 210 26.79 -12.10 -1.93
CA MET A 210 28.01 -11.29 -1.95
C MET A 210 27.84 -9.88 -2.56
N ASN A 211 26.81 -9.66 -3.39
CA ASN A 211 26.62 -8.36 -4.07
C ASN A 211 25.85 -7.32 -3.24
N ASP A 212 25.12 -7.76 -2.21
CA ASP A 212 24.31 -6.88 -1.35
C ASP A 212 25.14 -5.77 -0.66
N ALA A 213 26.39 -6.08 -0.29
CA ALA A 213 27.27 -5.14 0.41
C ALA A 213 27.96 -4.12 -0.51
N LEU A 214 28.16 -4.45 -1.79
CA LEU A 214 28.92 -3.62 -2.74
C LEU A 214 28.02 -2.71 -3.56
N ASP A 215 26.82 -3.17 -3.94
CA ASP A 215 25.87 -2.36 -4.72
C ASP A 215 24.98 -1.47 -3.83
N GLY A 216 25.43 -1.11 -2.64
CA GLY A 216 24.64 -0.30 -1.70
C GLY A 216 23.25 -0.90 -1.41
N GLY A 217 23.14 -2.23 -1.45
CA GLY A 217 21.91 -3.00 -1.20
C GLY A 217 20.87 -2.97 -2.32
N PHE A 218 21.23 -2.83 -3.60
CA PHE A 218 20.27 -3.04 -4.70
C PHE A 218 19.86 -4.51 -4.79
N GLY A 219 20.82 -5.44 -4.63
CA GLY A 219 20.58 -6.88 -4.41
C GLY A 219 19.79 -7.60 -5.51
N VAL A 220 19.49 -6.89 -6.61
CA VAL A 220 18.59 -7.33 -7.66
C VAL A 220 19.04 -6.69 -8.97
N GLU A 221 19.69 -7.49 -9.80
CA GLU A 221 20.04 -7.12 -11.16
C GLU A 221 18.92 -7.55 -12.13
N VAL A 222 18.59 -6.71 -13.11
CA VAL A 222 17.64 -7.02 -14.18
C VAL A 222 18.42 -7.37 -15.44
N LYS A 223 18.05 -8.48 -16.09
CA LYS A 223 18.68 -8.97 -17.32
C LYS A 223 18.75 -7.88 -18.39
N GLY A 224 19.93 -7.68 -18.95
CA GLY A 224 20.11 -6.87 -20.16
C GLY A 224 19.58 -7.57 -21.43
N TYR A 225 19.42 -6.80 -22.50
CA TYR A 225 18.85 -7.27 -23.78
C TYR A 225 19.54 -8.52 -24.33
N GLY A 226 20.89 -8.59 -24.28
CA GLY A 226 21.64 -9.73 -24.81
C GLY A 226 21.33 -11.05 -24.09
N GLN A 227 21.03 -11.02 -22.78
CA GLN A 227 20.60 -12.20 -22.04
C GLN A 227 19.14 -12.54 -22.32
N PHE A 228 18.26 -11.53 -22.30
CA PHE A 228 16.86 -11.69 -22.66
C PHE A 228 16.69 -12.33 -24.04
N TYR A 229 17.42 -11.85 -25.04
CA TYR A 229 17.37 -12.35 -26.42
C TYR A 229 17.79 -13.82 -26.52
N LYS A 230 18.85 -14.23 -25.82
CA LYS A 230 19.31 -15.63 -25.79
C LYS A 230 18.26 -16.58 -25.18
N GLU A 231 17.51 -16.09 -24.19
CA GLU A 231 16.50 -16.86 -23.49
C GLU A 231 15.10 -16.72 -24.10
N TRP A 232 14.92 -15.83 -25.08
CA TRP A 232 13.63 -15.43 -25.66
C TRP A 232 12.77 -16.63 -26.04
N ALA A 233 13.31 -17.53 -26.87
CA ALA A 233 12.58 -18.65 -27.43
C ALA A 233 12.06 -19.63 -26.36
N LYS A 234 12.78 -19.77 -25.25
CA LYS A 234 12.50 -20.76 -24.21
C LYS A 234 11.69 -20.18 -23.04
N GLU A 235 12.03 -18.98 -22.59
CA GLU A 235 11.55 -18.44 -21.32
C GLU A 235 10.58 -17.25 -21.49
N PHE A 236 10.59 -16.55 -22.62
CA PHE A 236 9.82 -15.30 -22.76
C PHE A 236 8.76 -15.32 -23.86
N ARG A 237 8.97 -16.10 -24.93
CA ARG A 237 8.08 -16.11 -26.10
C ARG A 237 6.64 -16.45 -25.74
N GLU A 238 6.41 -17.50 -24.96
CA GLU A 238 5.08 -17.95 -24.57
C GLU A 238 4.34 -16.89 -23.70
N PRO A 239 4.88 -16.44 -22.54
CA PRO A 239 4.18 -15.46 -21.72
C PRO A 239 4.05 -14.07 -22.38
N MET A 240 4.89 -13.76 -23.37
CA MET A 240 4.81 -12.51 -24.16
C MET A 240 3.94 -12.63 -25.43
N GLY A 241 3.37 -13.80 -25.72
CA GLY A 241 2.64 -14.05 -26.96
C GLY A 241 1.51 -13.03 -27.21
N TYR A 242 0.78 -12.65 -26.16
CA TYR A 242 -0.29 -11.65 -26.23
C TYR A 242 0.21 -10.27 -26.63
N PHE A 243 1.36 -9.84 -26.10
CA PHE A 243 1.91 -8.54 -26.46
C PHE A 243 2.50 -8.56 -27.88
N CYS A 244 3.04 -9.71 -28.32
CA CYS A 244 3.40 -9.91 -29.73
C CYS A 244 2.18 -9.81 -30.65
N GLU A 245 1.03 -10.36 -30.24
CA GLU A 245 -0.23 -10.25 -30.98
C GLU A 245 -0.66 -8.78 -31.13
N TRP A 246 -0.51 -7.96 -30.07
CA TRP A 246 -0.81 -6.52 -30.16
C TRP A 246 0.02 -5.82 -31.23
N ILE A 247 1.31 -6.19 -31.35
CA ILE A 247 2.20 -5.68 -32.40
C ILE A 247 1.71 -6.13 -33.78
N ASP A 248 1.36 -7.41 -33.94
CA ASP A 248 0.83 -7.95 -35.19
C ASP A 248 -0.45 -7.23 -35.63
N LEU A 249 -1.38 -7.04 -34.70
CA LEU A 249 -2.64 -6.35 -34.96
C LEU A 249 -2.43 -4.89 -35.33
N MET A 250 -1.51 -4.19 -34.65
CA MET A 250 -1.15 -2.82 -35.00
C MET A 250 -0.61 -2.76 -36.44
N LEU A 251 0.28 -3.67 -36.82
CA LEU A 251 0.82 -3.76 -38.18
C LEU A 251 -0.27 -4.05 -39.21
N GLU A 252 -1.15 -5.03 -38.94
CA GLU A 252 -2.33 -5.31 -39.76
C GLU A 252 -3.24 -4.08 -39.88
N GLY A 253 -3.44 -3.38 -38.77
CA GLY A 253 -4.25 -2.17 -38.70
C GLY A 253 -3.70 -1.08 -39.60
N ARG A 254 -2.37 -0.93 -39.66
CA ARG A 254 -1.72 0.00 -40.58
C ARG A 254 -1.86 -0.41 -42.04
N VAL A 255 -1.73 -1.70 -42.35
CA VAL A 255 -1.89 -2.24 -43.71
C VAL A 255 -3.33 -2.07 -44.21
N TYR A 256 -4.31 -2.43 -43.37
CA TYR A 256 -5.74 -2.42 -43.71
C TYR A 256 -6.46 -1.13 -43.31
N ARG A 257 -5.76 -0.14 -42.78
CA ARG A 257 -6.30 1.14 -42.30
C ARG A 257 -7.42 0.97 -41.27
N LYS A 258 -7.22 0.07 -40.30
CA LYS A 258 -8.10 -0.11 -39.13
C LYS A 258 -7.53 0.69 -37.95
N PRO A 259 -8.05 1.91 -37.68
CA PRO A 259 -7.47 2.81 -36.67
C PRO A 259 -7.64 2.31 -35.23
N ASN A 260 -8.43 1.24 -34.99
CA ASN A 260 -8.68 0.72 -33.65
C ASN A 260 -7.67 -0.35 -33.22
N ASN A 261 -6.82 -0.81 -34.14
CA ASN A 261 -5.90 -1.90 -33.86
C ASN A 261 -4.65 -1.46 -33.08
N ASP A 262 -4.29 -0.18 -33.13
CA ASP A 262 -3.18 0.39 -32.35
C ASP A 262 -3.65 1.07 -31.05
N ALA A 263 -4.97 1.10 -30.81
CA ALA A 263 -5.59 1.72 -29.63
C ALA A 263 -4.99 1.25 -28.29
N PRO A 264 -4.75 -0.06 -28.03
CA PRO A 264 -4.16 -0.51 -26.77
C PRO A 264 -2.74 0.05 -26.55
N MET A 265 -1.94 0.14 -27.62
CA MET A 265 -0.58 0.69 -27.53
C MET A 265 -0.59 2.18 -27.24
N ARG A 266 -1.52 2.93 -27.84
CA ARG A 266 -1.70 4.36 -27.57
C ARG A 266 -2.10 4.61 -26.13
N CYS A 267 -3.09 3.87 -25.63
CA CYS A 267 -3.55 3.97 -24.25
C CYS A 267 -2.42 3.62 -23.26
N LEU A 268 -1.69 2.52 -23.50
CA LEU A 268 -0.55 2.13 -22.67
C LEU A 268 0.55 3.20 -22.69
N GLN A 269 0.85 3.77 -23.87
CA GLN A 269 1.84 4.84 -24.01
C GLN A 269 1.44 6.08 -23.20
N HIS A 270 0.18 6.50 -23.27
CA HIS A 270 -0.31 7.64 -22.50
C HIS A 270 -0.22 7.42 -20.99
N LEU A 271 -0.58 6.23 -20.51
CA LEU A 271 -0.49 5.89 -19.07
C LEU A 271 0.96 5.83 -18.59
N LEU A 272 1.88 5.35 -19.43
CA LEU A 272 3.31 5.37 -19.11
C LEU A 272 3.85 6.80 -19.08
N VAL A 273 3.43 7.68 -19.99
CA VAL A 273 3.80 9.11 -19.94
C VAL A 273 3.33 9.76 -18.64
N ASP A 274 2.14 9.42 -18.16
CA ASP A 274 1.63 9.92 -16.88
C ASP A 274 2.49 9.44 -15.70
N LEU A 275 2.88 8.17 -15.71
CA LEU A 275 3.79 7.60 -14.71
C LEU A 275 5.17 8.28 -14.77
N VAL A 276 5.74 8.46 -15.96
CA VAL A 276 7.04 9.13 -16.14
C VAL A 276 6.96 10.58 -15.66
N GLY A 277 5.90 11.32 -16.01
CA GLY A 277 5.70 12.68 -15.52
C GLY A 277 5.53 12.77 -14.00
N PHE A 278 5.00 11.73 -13.36
CA PHE A 278 4.92 11.63 -11.90
C PHE A 278 6.26 11.29 -11.24
N LEU A 279 7.05 10.39 -11.85
CA LEU A 279 8.34 9.96 -11.32
C LEU A 279 9.45 11.00 -11.57
N ASP A 280 9.43 11.70 -12.71
CA ASP A 280 10.42 12.72 -13.11
C ASP A 280 10.06 14.13 -12.58
N HIS A 281 9.91 14.24 -11.26
CA HIS A 281 9.55 15.50 -10.60
C HIS A 281 10.52 16.64 -10.94
N ASP A 282 11.81 16.33 -11.05
CA ASP A 282 12.88 17.31 -11.28
C ASP A 282 13.12 17.57 -12.77
N ARG A 283 12.34 16.93 -13.67
CA ARG A 283 12.41 17.10 -15.13
C ARG A 283 13.80 16.82 -15.69
N ALA A 284 14.47 15.80 -15.17
CA ALA A 284 15.78 15.38 -15.64
C ALA A 284 15.71 14.74 -17.03
N TYR A 285 14.60 14.06 -17.34
CA TYR A 285 14.39 13.37 -18.62
C TYR A 285 13.44 14.14 -19.53
N ILE A 286 12.33 14.65 -18.99
CA ILE A 286 11.33 15.38 -19.75
C ILE A 286 11.52 16.89 -19.58
N THR A 287 12.13 17.52 -20.57
CA THR A 287 12.28 18.99 -20.61
C THR A 287 10.96 19.72 -20.93
N GLN A 288 10.01 19.03 -21.54
CA GLN A 288 8.71 19.56 -21.95
C GLN A 288 7.58 19.08 -21.02
N GLY A 289 6.36 19.59 -21.17
CA GLY A 289 5.21 19.05 -20.42
C GLY A 289 4.89 17.61 -20.87
N PRO A 290 4.40 16.72 -19.98
CA PRO A 290 4.09 15.32 -20.30
C PRO A 290 3.09 15.19 -21.46
N GLU A 291 2.16 16.14 -21.58
CA GLU A 291 1.20 16.20 -22.69
C GLU A 291 1.85 16.18 -24.07
N LYS A 292 3.06 16.72 -24.21
CA LYS A 292 3.77 16.76 -25.50
C LYS A 292 4.44 15.44 -25.87
N LEU A 293 4.58 14.52 -24.92
CA LEU A 293 5.10 13.18 -25.18
C LEU A 293 3.99 12.20 -25.60
N LYS A 294 2.73 12.56 -25.42
CA LYS A 294 1.62 11.68 -25.77
C LYS A 294 1.47 11.58 -27.28
N CYS A 295 1.30 10.36 -27.77
CA CYS A 295 0.88 10.13 -29.14
C CYS A 295 -0.55 10.66 -29.37
N ASN A 296 -1.00 10.68 -30.63
CA ASN A 296 -2.37 11.07 -30.97
C ASN A 296 -3.38 10.21 -30.20
N LYS A 297 -4.52 10.82 -29.84
CA LYS A 297 -5.58 10.19 -29.08
C LYS A 297 -5.98 8.84 -29.69
N SER A 298 -6.11 7.84 -28.82
CA SER A 298 -6.67 6.54 -29.18
C SER A 298 -8.08 6.70 -29.75
N SER A 299 -8.44 5.87 -30.73
CA SER A 299 -9.81 5.84 -31.28
C SER A 299 -10.82 5.21 -30.31
N VAL A 300 -10.32 4.58 -29.24
CA VAL A 300 -11.10 4.11 -28.11
C VAL A 300 -10.87 5.06 -26.93
N ASP A 301 -11.84 5.17 -26.03
CA ASP A 301 -11.71 6.00 -24.83
C ASP A 301 -10.40 5.70 -24.11
N CYS A 302 -9.65 6.75 -23.77
CA CYS A 302 -8.38 6.68 -23.08
C CYS A 302 -8.53 7.40 -21.73
N ASP A 303 -8.22 6.69 -20.64
CA ASP A 303 -8.34 7.20 -19.27
C ASP A 303 -7.09 7.97 -18.82
N CYS A 304 -6.35 8.56 -19.77
CA CYS A 304 -5.10 9.24 -19.52
C CYS A 304 -5.30 10.66 -19.00
N ALA A 305 -4.28 11.22 -18.35
CA ALA A 305 -4.25 12.64 -18.03
C ALA A 305 -4.37 13.53 -19.29
N GLY A 306 -4.83 14.77 -19.14
CA GLY A 306 -4.61 15.79 -20.17
C GLY A 306 -5.84 16.32 -20.85
N ASN A 307 -5.65 17.34 -21.69
CA ASN A 307 -6.72 18.14 -22.26
C ASN A 307 -7.51 17.41 -23.37
N GLU A 308 -6.90 16.38 -23.97
CA GLU A 308 -7.49 15.61 -25.07
C GLU A 308 -8.05 14.25 -24.61
N CYS A 309 -7.60 13.74 -23.46
CA CYS A 309 -8.15 12.58 -22.75
C CYS A 309 -9.12 13.03 -21.64
N GLU A 310 -9.88 12.12 -21.03
CA GLU A 310 -10.66 12.44 -19.84
C GLU A 310 -9.69 12.72 -18.66
N GLY A 311 -9.46 13.99 -18.32
CA GLY A 311 -8.40 14.41 -17.39
C GLY A 311 -8.32 13.74 -16.01
N ILE A 312 -7.15 13.89 -15.36
CA ILE A 312 -6.70 13.22 -14.11
C ILE A 312 -7.69 13.25 -12.96
N ASP A 313 -8.52 14.30 -12.85
CA ASP A 313 -9.50 14.42 -11.76
C ASP A 313 -10.47 13.23 -11.71
N ASN A 314 -10.52 12.42 -12.78
CA ASN A 314 -11.25 11.17 -12.84
C ASN A 314 -10.41 9.89 -12.71
N LEU A 315 -9.10 9.88 -12.41
CA LEU A 315 -8.32 8.61 -12.35
C LEU A 315 -8.95 7.60 -11.38
N LEU A 316 -9.39 8.05 -10.20
CA LEU A 316 -10.10 7.20 -9.24
C LEU A 316 -11.48 6.77 -9.77
N LYS A 317 -12.17 7.63 -10.51
CA LYS A 317 -13.47 7.33 -11.12
C LYS A 317 -13.32 6.35 -12.28
N ALA A 318 -12.27 6.48 -13.09
CA ALA A 318 -11.90 5.59 -14.17
C ALA A 318 -11.47 4.24 -13.63
N LEU A 319 -10.62 4.20 -12.60
CA LEU A 319 -10.27 2.97 -11.87
C LEU A 319 -11.52 2.27 -11.34
N LYS A 320 -12.41 3.01 -10.66
CA LYS A 320 -13.67 2.46 -10.15
C LYS A 320 -14.56 1.96 -11.29
N GLY A 321 -14.72 2.74 -12.36
CA GLY A 321 -15.48 2.36 -13.55
C GLY A 321 -14.90 1.12 -14.24
N ARG A 322 -13.58 0.97 -14.25
CA ARG A 322 -12.88 -0.23 -14.71
C ARG A 322 -13.22 -1.41 -13.78
N GLN A 323 -13.00 -1.30 -12.49
CA GLN A 323 -13.32 -2.37 -11.53
C GLN A 323 -14.79 -2.79 -11.63
N ASP A 324 -15.71 -1.83 -11.78
CA ASP A 324 -17.14 -2.06 -11.93
C ASP A 324 -17.52 -2.62 -13.31
N SER A 325 -16.74 -2.38 -14.37
CA SER A 325 -17.01 -2.94 -15.71
C SER A 325 -16.59 -4.39 -15.87
N ARG A 326 -15.67 -4.92 -15.05
CA ARG A 326 -15.39 -6.38 -15.03
C ARG A 326 -16.64 -7.21 -14.72
N TRP A 327 -17.60 -6.61 -14.02
CA TRP A 327 -18.91 -7.22 -13.75
C TRP A 327 -19.79 -7.36 -15.00
N ASN A 328 -19.50 -6.58 -16.05
CA ASN A 328 -20.26 -6.56 -17.30
C ASN A 328 -19.51 -7.25 -18.45
N ASP A 329 -18.29 -7.74 -18.23
CA ASP A 329 -17.55 -8.48 -19.25
C ASP A 329 -18.23 -9.84 -19.49
N ALA A 330 -18.42 -10.17 -20.76
CA ALA A 330 -19.06 -11.40 -21.21
C ALA A 330 -18.10 -12.60 -21.08
N GLY A 331 -17.64 -12.88 -19.87
CA GLY A 331 -16.87 -14.10 -19.57
C GLY A 331 -17.73 -15.36 -19.68
N ILE A 332 -17.12 -16.53 -19.47
CA ILE A 332 -17.73 -17.88 -19.55
C ILE A 332 -18.96 -18.05 -18.61
N TRP A 333 -19.25 -17.07 -17.76
CA TRP A 333 -20.37 -17.04 -16.83
C TRP A 333 -21.76 -16.96 -17.49
N SER A 334 -21.86 -16.70 -18.80
CA SER A 334 -23.13 -16.35 -19.46
C SER A 334 -24.13 -17.50 -19.62
N CYS A 335 -23.71 -18.76 -19.58
CA CYS A 335 -24.60 -19.82 -20.05
C CYS A 335 -25.62 -20.36 -19.02
N ASN A 336 -25.43 -20.24 -17.70
CA ASN A 336 -26.42 -20.79 -16.73
C ASN A 336 -26.54 -20.18 -15.32
N GLY A 337 -25.89 -19.06 -14.97
CA GLY A 337 -26.24 -18.41 -13.70
C GLY A 337 -25.23 -17.45 -13.13
N LEU A 338 -25.56 -16.15 -13.20
CA LEU A 338 -25.91 -15.38 -11.99
C LEU A 338 -26.40 -13.96 -12.28
N GLN A 339 -26.40 -13.46 -13.52
CA GLN A 339 -27.08 -12.20 -13.84
C GLN A 339 -27.72 -12.20 -15.22
N LYS A 340 -28.96 -11.70 -15.30
CA LYS A 340 -29.54 -11.24 -16.56
C LYS A 340 -28.70 -10.06 -17.02
N SER A 341 -28.07 -10.16 -18.19
CA SER A 341 -27.54 -9.02 -18.93
C SER A 341 -28.51 -7.84 -18.79
N ARG A 342 -28.03 -6.68 -18.35
CA ARG A 342 -28.87 -5.46 -18.32
C ARG A 342 -29.49 -5.31 -19.71
N LYS A 343 -30.82 -5.24 -19.79
CA LYS A 343 -31.63 -5.24 -21.03
C LYS A 343 -31.19 -4.23 -22.12
N THR A 344 -30.31 -3.29 -21.79
CA THR A 344 -29.79 -2.25 -22.68
C THR A 344 -28.40 -2.53 -23.25
N SER A 345 -27.68 -3.54 -22.74
CA SER A 345 -26.42 -3.99 -23.32
C SER A 345 -26.73 -4.83 -24.55
N ARG A 346 -26.20 -4.45 -25.72
CA ARG A 346 -26.22 -5.32 -26.91
C ARG A 346 -25.41 -6.55 -26.56
N TYR A 347 -26.12 -7.58 -26.11
CA TYR A 347 -25.55 -8.88 -25.84
C TYR A 347 -24.82 -9.37 -27.09
N ASP A 348 -23.51 -9.54 -26.99
CA ASP A 348 -22.73 -10.12 -28.07
C ASP A 348 -22.98 -11.63 -28.06
N SER A 349 -23.81 -12.10 -28.98
CA SER A 349 -24.10 -13.52 -29.17
C SER A 349 -22.86 -14.38 -29.46
N THR A 350 -21.71 -13.78 -29.81
CA THR A 350 -20.45 -14.53 -29.96
C THR A 350 -19.82 -14.90 -28.62
N SER A 351 -20.19 -14.24 -27.52
CA SER A 351 -19.82 -14.66 -26.16
C SER A 351 -20.50 -15.95 -25.68
N ASP A 352 -21.51 -16.42 -26.43
CA ASP A 352 -22.13 -17.74 -26.27
C ASP A 352 -21.44 -18.84 -27.08
N GLU A 353 -20.28 -18.57 -27.71
CA GLU A 353 -19.42 -19.66 -28.17
C GLU A 353 -19.06 -20.51 -26.95
N GLN A 354 -19.79 -21.62 -26.79
CA GLN A 354 -19.53 -22.59 -25.75
C GLN A 354 -18.12 -23.09 -25.95
N ILE A 355 -17.20 -22.62 -25.11
CA ILE A 355 -15.89 -23.23 -25.01
C ILE A 355 -16.17 -24.67 -24.58
N ASP A 356 -15.90 -25.61 -25.49
CA ASP A 356 -16.12 -27.02 -25.22
C ASP A 356 -15.35 -27.39 -23.94
N LEU A 357 -16.10 -27.80 -22.91
CA LEU A 357 -15.54 -28.14 -21.62
C LEU A 357 -14.52 -29.27 -21.75
N GLN A 358 -14.65 -30.14 -22.76
CA GLN A 358 -13.65 -31.17 -23.04
C GLN A 358 -12.35 -30.56 -23.55
N THR A 359 -12.40 -29.55 -24.41
CA THR A 359 -11.22 -28.77 -24.82
C THR A 359 -10.55 -28.10 -23.61
N VAL A 360 -11.30 -27.48 -22.70
CA VAL A 360 -10.74 -26.91 -21.45
C VAL A 360 -10.11 -28.00 -20.57
N LYS A 361 -10.80 -29.13 -20.39
CA LYS A 361 -10.28 -30.29 -19.65
C LYS A 361 -9.00 -30.83 -20.28
N ASN A 362 -8.91 -30.89 -21.62
CA ASN A 362 -7.71 -31.35 -22.31
C ASN A 362 -6.53 -30.38 -22.09
N MET A 363 -6.79 -29.07 -21.96
CA MET A 363 -5.77 -28.07 -21.61
C MET A 363 -5.31 -28.15 -20.15
N THR A 364 -6.18 -28.55 -19.21
CA THR A 364 -5.84 -28.60 -17.77
C THR A 364 -5.36 -29.97 -17.28
N HIS A 365 -5.78 -31.06 -17.93
CA HIS A 365 -5.41 -32.44 -17.57
C HIS A 365 -4.13 -32.94 -18.26
N THR A 366 -3.51 -32.15 -19.13
CA THR A 366 -2.21 -32.46 -19.76
C THR A 366 -1.01 -32.06 -18.88
N VAL A 367 -1.18 -31.96 -17.55
CA VAL A 367 -0.05 -32.07 -16.64
C VAL A 367 0.34 -33.55 -16.56
N ASN A 368 1.04 -34.04 -17.57
CA ASN A 368 1.84 -35.26 -17.43
C ASN A 368 2.92 -34.94 -16.40
N LEU A 369 2.68 -35.35 -15.15
CA LEU A 369 3.70 -35.45 -14.11
C LEU A 369 4.62 -36.63 -14.48
N THR A 370 5.44 -36.45 -15.51
CA THR A 370 6.58 -37.32 -15.80
C THR A 370 7.84 -36.77 -15.18
#